data_AF-A0A3B1DU94-F1
#
_entry.id   AF-A0A3B1DU94-F1
#
_cell.length_a   1.000
_cell.length_b   1.000
_cell.length_c   1.000
_cell.angle_alpha   90.00
_cell.angle_beta   90.00
_cell.angle_gamma   90.00
#
_symmetry.space_group_name_H-M   'P 1'
#
loop_
_entity.id
_entity.type
_entity.pdbx_description
1 polymer ?
#
loop_
_entity_poly.entity_id
_entity_poly.type
_entity_poly.pdbx_seq_one_letter_code
_entity_poly.pdbx_strand_id
1 'polypeptide(L)' 'MNTDIADNENGIFLFEIGDFSSVQNVANAVKENNFTLMNSLKFNEVDWTVVVKKTVPFSVKKEITK' A
#
# COMPACT_ATOMS: atom_id res chain seq x y z
N MET A 1 -11.98 -1.56 5.52
CA MET A 1 -11.32 -0.25 5.34
C MET A 1 -12.40 0.70 4.85
N ASN A 2 -12.63 1.78 5.60
CA ASN A 2 -13.66 2.77 5.30
C ASN A 2 -13.47 3.29 3.86
N THR A 3 -14.57 3.65 3.20
CA THR A 3 -14.69 4.07 1.79
C THR A 3 -13.93 5.36 1.42
N ASP A 4 -12.95 5.76 2.22
CA ASP A 4 -12.27 7.06 2.14
C ASP A 4 -11.29 7.15 0.97
N ILE A 5 -10.90 6.01 0.37
CA ILE A 5 -10.05 5.98 -0.82
C ILE A 5 -10.90 5.54 -2.03
N ALA A 6 -11.10 6.47 -2.95
CA ALA A 6 -11.80 6.23 -4.21
C ALA A 6 -10.96 5.38 -5.17
N ASP A 7 -11.61 4.83 -6.20
CA ASP A 7 -10.91 4.03 -7.20
C ASP A 7 -9.91 4.89 -7.97
N ASN A 8 -8.70 4.36 -8.18
CA ASN A 8 -7.53 5.08 -8.73
C ASN A 8 -6.93 6.19 -7.85
N GLU A 9 -7.40 6.37 -6.61
CA GLU A 9 -6.82 7.31 -5.66
C GLU A 9 -5.60 6.71 -4.94
N ASN A 10 -4.73 7.60 -4.44
CA ASN A 10 -3.57 7.24 -3.64
C ASN A 10 -3.88 7.44 -2.16
N GLY A 11 -3.76 6.38 -1.37
CA GLY A 11 -3.68 6.45 0.08
C GLY A 11 -2.23 6.58 0.52
N ILE A 12 -1.95 7.57 1.36
CA ILE A 12 -0.63 7.76 1.99
C ILE A 12 -0.78 7.45 3.47
N PHE A 13 -0.05 6.46 3.95
CA PHE A 13 -0.04 6.05 5.35
C PHE A 13 1.30 6.41 5.97
N LEU A 14 1.28 7.11 7.10
CA LEU A 14 2.46 7.47 7.86
C LEU A 14 2.48 6.65 9.15
N PHE A 15 3.65 6.12 9.50
CA PHE A 15 3.88 5.30 10.68
C PHE A 15 5.10 5.82 11.41
N GLU A 16 5.01 5.93 12.74
CA GLU A 16 6.18 6.13 13.59
C GLU A 16 6.97 4.81 13.70
N ILE A 17 8.30 4.92 13.68
CA ILE A 17 9.26 3.82 13.81
C ILE A 17 9.32 3.43 15.28
N GLY A 18 8.50 2.44 15.62
CA GLY A 18 8.54 1.73 16.90
C GLY A 18 8.31 0.22 16.74
N ASP A 19 7.44 -0.16 15.79
CA ASP A 19 7.17 -1.56 15.42
C ASP A 19 6.85 -1.65 13.91
N PHE A 20 7.57 -2.51 13.19
CA PHE A 20 7.40 -2.72 11.74
C PHE A 20 6.14 -3.53 11.39
N SER A 21 5.40 -4.02 12.39
CA SER A 21 4.14 -4.75 12.21
C SER A 21 3.13 -4.00 11.34
N SER A 22 3.07 -2.67 11.46
CA SER A 22 2.15 -1.83 10.68
C SER A 22 2.46 -1.85 9.18
N VAL A 23 3.74 -1.87 8.79
CA VAL A 23 4.14 -1.97 7.38
C VAL A 23 3.76 -3.33 6.81
N GLN A 24 3.97 -4.41 7.58
CA GLN A 24 3.57 -5.75 7.16
C GLN A 24 2.05 -5.89 7.00
N ASN A 25 1.28 -5.29 7.92
CA ASN A 25 -0.18 -5.27 7.83
C ASN A 25 -0.66 -4.55 6.57
N VAL A 26 -0.04 -3.42 6.21
CA VAL A 26 -0.33 -2.73 4.94
C VAL A 26 0.01 -3.62 3.75
N ALA A 27 1.17 -4.26 3.74
CA ALA A 27 1.56 -5.15 2.64
C ALA A 27 0.56 -6.31 2.46
N ASN A 28 0.10 -6.91 3.55
CA ASN A 28 -0.91 -7.96 3.55
C ASN A 28 -2.24 -7.43 3.00
N ALA A 29 -2.71 -6.28 3.50
CA ALA A 29 -3.96 -5.68 3.05
C ALA A 29 -3.93 -5.30 1.56
N VAL A 30 -2.81 -4.78 1.05
CA VAL A 30 -2.62 -4.47 -0.37
C VAL A 30 -2.74 -5.74 -1.22
N LYS A 31 -2.14 -6.84 -0.78
CA LYS A 31 -2.21 -8.13 -1.46
C LYS A 31 -3.62 -8.70 -1.47
N GLU A 32 -4.30 -8.71 -0.32
CA GLU A 32 -5.66 -9.25 -0.18
C GLU A 32 -6.70 -8.47 -0.99
N ASN A 33 -6.54 -7.14 -1.10
CA ASN A 33 -7.49 -6.27 -1.80
C ASN A 33 -7.13 -6.04 -3.28
N ASN A 34 -6.09 -6.70 -3.81
CA ASN A 34 -5.56 -6.44 -5.15
C ASN A 34 -5.28 -4.95 -5.40
N PHE A 35 -4.65 -4.26 -4.44
CA PHE A 35 -4.20 -2.89 -4.59
C PHE A 35 -2.75 -2.85 -5.04
N THR A 36 -2.29 -1.70 -5.54
CA THR A 36 -0.91 -1.52 -5.99
C THR A 36 -0.12 -0.81 -4.92
N LEU A 37 0.90 -1.47 -4.37
CA LEU A 37 1.92 -0.82 -3.55
C LEU A 37 2.82 0.00 -4.49
N MET A 38 2.88 1.32 -4.31
CA MET A 38 3.66 2.18 -5.20
C MET A 38 5.05 2.49 -4.64
N ASN A 39 5.12 2.94 -3.39
CA ASN A 39 6.37 3.38 -2.79
C ASN A 39 6.37 3.18 -1.27
N SER A 40 7.56 3.01 -0.71
CA SER A 40 7.85 3.09 0.71
C SER A 40 9.02 4.06 0.91
N LEU A 41 8.76 5.21 1.52
CA LEU A 41 9.76 6.26 1.73
C LEU A 41 9.96 6.46 3.23
N LYS A 42 11.19 6.23 3.70
CA LYS A 42 11.65 6.65 5.03
C LYS A 42 11.96 8.15 4.96
N PHE A 43 11.12 8.98 5.59
CA PHE A 43 11.21 10.43 5.45
C PHE A 43 12.11 11.09 6.53
N ASN A 44 12.44 10.37 7.62
CA ASN A 44 13.46 10.74 8.63
C ASN A 44 13.90 9.50 9.46
N GLU A 45 14.65 9.66 10.56
CA GLU A 45 15.05 8.54 11.44
C GLU A 45 13.88 7.82 12.16
N VAL A 46 12.69 8.46 12.21
CA VAL A 46 11.56 8.11 13.09
C VAL A 46 10.24 7.86 12.33
N ASP A 47 10.09 8.22 11.07
CA ASP A 47 8.83 8.21 10.33
C ASP A 47 8.97 7.47 8.99
N TRP A 48 8.06 6.51 8.78
CA TRP A 48 7.94 5.71 7.58
C TRP A 48 6.65 6.03 6.84
N THR A 49 6.73 6.21 5.53
CA THR A 49 5.56 6.46 4.68
C THR A 49 5.36 5.32 3.69
N VAL A 50 4.12 4.85 3.54
CA VAL A 50 3.72 3.84 2.55
C VAL A 50 2.64 4.41 1.67
N VAL A 51 2.86 4.37 0.36
CA VAL A 51 1.92 4.84 -0.65
C VAL A 51 1.27 3.65 -1.34
N VAL A 52 -0.05 3.59 -1.25
CA VAL A 52 -0.89 2.56 -1.84
C VAL A 52 -1.83 3.20 -2.84
N LYS A 53 -2.00 2.58 -4.00
CA LYS A 53 -3.00 2.98 -4.98
C LYS A 53 -4.08 1.91 -5.09
N LYS A 54 -5.34 2.34 -5.06
CA LYS A 54 -6.51 1.46 -5.20
C LYS A 54 -6.71 1.02 -6.66
N THR A 55 -5.75 0.25 -7.17
CA THR A 55 -5.74 -0.32 -8.51
C THR A 55 -5.13 -1.71 -8.51
N VAL A 56 -5.60 -2.59 -9.38
CA VAL A 56 -5.02 -3.92 -9.56
C VAL A 56 -3.56 -3.82 -10.01
N PRO A 57 -2.61 -4.50 -9.32
CA PRO A 57 -1.22 -4.55 -9.71
C PRO A 57 -1.03 -4.99 -11.16
N PHE A 58 -0.10 -4.35 -11.86
CA PHE A 58 0.23 -4.71 -13.24
C PHE A 58 0.66 -6.17 -13.38
N SER A 59 1.38 -6.71 -12.39
CA SER A 59 1.84 -8.10 -12.36
C SER A 59 0.69 -9.11 -12.40
N VAL A 60 -0.40 -8.82 -11.69
CA VAL A 60 -1.60 -9.69 -11.62
C VAL A 60 -2.40 -9.63 -12.93
N LYS A 61 -2.49 -8.46 -13.56
CA LYS A 61 -3.19 -8.31 -14.86
C LYS A 61 -2.57 -9.17 -15.97
N LYS A 62 -1.25 -9.43 -15.91
CA LYS A 62 -0.54 -10.25 -16.88
C LYS A 62 -0.86 -11.75 -16.79
N GLU A 63 -1.21 -12.26 -15.60
CA GLU A 63 -1.59 -13.67 -15.42
C GLU A 63 -3.03 -13.95 -15.86
N ILE A 64 -3.94 -12.98 -15.71
CA ILE A 64 -5.36 -13.14 -16.10
C ILE A 64 -5.56 -13.08 -17.62
N THR A 65 -4.62 -12.50 -18.36
CA THR A 65 -4.70 -12.32 -19.83
C THR A 65 -3.92 -13.40 -20.59
N LYS A 66 -3.46 -14.46 -19.92
CA LYS A 66 -2.62 -15.51 -20.51
C LYS A 66 -3.36 -16.83 -20.68
#